data_AF-A0AAP1W6M8-F1
#
_entry.id   AF-A0AAP1W6M8-F1
#
_cell.length_a   1.000
_cell.length_b   1.000
_cell.length_c   1.000
_cell.angle_alpha   90.00
_cell.angle_beta   90.00
_cell.angle_gamma   90.00
#
_symmetry.space_group_name_H-M   'P 1'
#
loop_
_entity.id
_entity.type
_entity.pdbx_description
1 polymer ?
#
loop_
_entity_poly.entity_id
_entity_poly.type
_entity_poly.pdbx_seq_one_letter_code
_entity_poly.pdbx_strand_id
1 'polypeptide(L)'
;MNTNNLSNQQQIIQSWFEPALHTLKALIKKCEENLERIKADTKNAAVKRDDFKETLVRQHRITYNHAEEIIRSLSRADRIRFLGSTYIQLKVEESK
;
A
#
# COMPACT_ATOMS: atom_id res chain seq x y z
N MET A 1 -6.11 -11.37 32.09
CA MET A 1 -7.26 -11.63 31.20
C MET A 1 -6.97 -10.94 29.87
N ASN A 2 -6.64 -11.70 28.81
CA ASN A 2 -6.29 -11.13 27.51
C ASN A 2 -7.55 -10.81 26.71
N THR A 3 -8.07 -9.59 26.85
CA THR A 3 -9.22 -9.11 26.08
C THR A 3 -8.75 -8.55 24.74
N ASN A 4 -8.36 -9.42 23.81
CA ASN A 4 -8.17 -9.04 22.41
C ASN A 4 -9.55 -8.91 21.73
N ASN A 5 -10.40 -8.02 22.22
CA ASN A 5 -11.64 -7.67 21.53
C ASN A 5 -11.34 -6.55 20.53
N LEU A 6 -10.50 -6.86 19.55
CA LEU A 6 -10.24 -5.96 18.43
C LEU A 6 -11.55 -5.76 17.68
N SER A 7 -11.92 -4.49 17.45
CA SER A 7 -13.08 -4.17 16.61
C SER A 7 -12.95 -4.88 15.26
N ASN A 8 -14.06 -5.30 14.67
CA ASN A 8 -14.07 -6.04 13.39
C ASN A 8 -13.21 -5.34 12.31
N GLN A 9 -13.21 -4.00 12.31
CA GLN A 9 -12.36 -3.17 11.46
C GLN A 9 -10.85 -3.40 11.67
N GLN A 10 -10.37 -3.49 12.92
CA GLN A 10 -8.96 -3.72 13.24
C GLN A 10 -8.51 -5.12 12.80
N GLN A 11 -9.36 -6.13 12.99
CA GLN A 11 -9.10 -7.51 12.53
C GLN A 11 -8.98 -7.59 11.00
N ILE A 12 -9.88 -6.89 10.30
CA ILE A 12 -9.82 -6.74 8.84
C ILE A 12 -8.50 -6.07 8.46
N ILE A 13 -8.18 -4.89 9.00
CA ILE A 13 -6.94 -4.17 8.66
C ILE A 13 -5.69 -5.02 8.89
N GLN A 14 -5.60 -5.74 10.02
CA GLN A 14 -4.46 -6.60 10.32
C GLN A 14 -4.35 -7.78 9.34
N SER A 15 -5.47 -8.44 9.05
CA SER A 15 -5.52 -9.54 8.06
C SER A 15 -5.15 -9.06 6.66
N TRP A 16 -5.43 -7.79 6.35
CA TRP A 16 -5.19 -7.19 5.04
C TRP A 16 -3.86 -6.43 4.90
N PHE A 17 -3.08 -6.32 5.98
CA PHE A 17 -1.84 -5.56 5.94
C PHE A 17 -0.82 -6.14 4.96
N GLU A 18 -0.50 -7.42 5.09
CA GLU A 18 0.44 -8.13 4.21
C GLU A 18 -0.03 -8.26 2.75
N PRO A 19 -1.28 -8.69 2.47
CA PRO A 19 -1.75 -8.79 1.09
C PRO A 19 -1.83 -7.42 0.40
N ALA A 20 -2.20 -6.35 1.11
CA ALA A 20 -2.18 -5.01 0.54
C ALA A 20 -0.75 -4.52 0.25
N LEU A 21 0.20 -4.81 1.13
CA LEU A 21 1.61 -4.52 0.90
C LEU A 21 2.14 -5.28 -0.33
N HIS A 22 1.75 -6.55 -0.49
CA HIS A 22 2.12 -7.36 -1.64
C HIS A 22 1.56 -6.77 -2.95
N THR A 23 0.27 -6.41 -2.97
CA THR A 23 -0.36 -5.71 -4.10
C THR A 23 0.39 -4.41 -4.43
N LEU A 24 0.73 -3.59 -3.43
CA LEU A 24 1.45 -2.34 -3.67
C LEU A 24 2.84 -2.60 -4.27
N LYS A 25 3.58 -3.58 -3.76
CA LYS A 25 4.89 -3.98 -4.31
C LYS A 25 4.78 -4.39 -5.78
N ALA A 26 3.74 -5.12 -6.15
CA ALA A 26 3.49 -5.50 -7.54
C ALA A 26 3.19 -4.30 -8.45
N LEU A 27 2.39 -3.33 -7.96
CA LEU A 27 2.10 -2.09 -8.70
C LEU A 27 3.35 -1.22 -8.88
N ILE A 28 4.16 -1.09 -7.82
CA ILE A 28 5.42 -0.34 -7.87
C ILE A 28 6.39 -1.00 -8.84
N LYS A 29 6.56 -2.33 -8.78
CA LYS A 29 7.42 -3.07 -9.71
C LYS A 29 7.02 -2.84 -11.17
N LYS A 30 5.72 -2.87 -11.47
CA LYS A 30 5.22 -2.55 -12.81
C LYS A 30 5.52 -1.10 -13.23
N CYS A 31 5.48 -0.17 -12.27
CA CYS A 31 5.86 1.22 -12.49
C CYS A 31 7.37 1.33 -12.75
N GLU A 32 8.21 0.64 -11.97
CA GLU A 32 9.66 0.54 -12.17
C GLU A 32 9.98 0.01 -13.56
N GLU A 33 9.43 -1.14 -13.95
CA GLU A 33 9.63 -1.74 -15.28
C GLU A 33 9.22 -0.76 -16.40
N ASN A 34 8.15 0.01 -16.21
CA ASN A 34 7.74 1.04 -17.16
C ASN A 34 8.74 2.22 -17.21
N LEU A 35 9.25 2.66 -16.06
CA LEU A 35 10.28 3.70 -15.97
C LEU A 35 11.59 3.26 -16.62
N GLU A 36 12.01 2.01 -16.41
CA GLU A 36 13.18 1.42 -17.08
C GLU A 36 13.03 1.45 -18.60
N ARG A 37 11.85 1.08 -19.11
CA ARG A 37 11.54 1.11 -20.55
C ARG A 37 11.66 2.50 -21.17
N ILE A 38 11.32 3.55 -20.41
CA ILE A 38 11.46 4.94 -20.86
C ILE A 38 12.78 5.60 -20.42
N LYS A 39 13.71 4.83 -19.83
CA LYS A 39 14.99 5.29 -19.28
C LYS A 39 14.84 6.39 -18.22
N ALA A 40 13.77 6.35 -17.44
CA ALA A 40 13.55 7.21 -16.29
C ALA A 40 14.08 6.57 -15.00
N ASP A 41 14.22 7.38 -13.96
CA ASP A 41 14.73 6.92 -12.67
C ASP A 41 13.69 6.07 -11.92
N THR A 42 13.98 4.78 -11.76
CA THR A 42 13.10 3.80 -11.09
C THR A 42 12.92 4.09 -9.60
N LYS A 43 13.83 4.83 -8.98
CA LYS A 43 13.74 5.18 -7.55
C LYS A 43 12.61 6.18 -7.28
N ASN A 44 12.10 6.83 -8.33
CA ASN A 44 10.91 7.68 -8.28
C ASN A 44 9.61 6.92 -8.60
N ALA A 45 9.65 5.58 -8.65
CA ALA A 45 8.45 4.78 -8.86
C ALA A 45 7.41 5.05 -7.76
N ALA A 46 6.27 5.59 -8.18
CA ALA A 46 5.17 5.93 -7.30
C ALA A 46 3.86 5.54 -7.94
N VAL A 47 2.96 5.00 -7.13
CA VAL A 47 1.62 4.59 -7.55
C VAL A 47 0.62 5.62 -7.05
N LYS A 48 -0.40 5.90 -7.85
CA LYS A 48 -1.49 6.78 -7.40
C LYS A 48 -2.22 6.11 -6.25
N ARG A 49 -2.47 6.87 -5.18
CA ARG A 49 -3.27 6.44 -4.04
C ARG A 49 -4.62 5.89 -4.49
N ASP A 50 -5.23 6.52 -5.50
CA ASP A 50 -6.52 6.10 -6.03
C ASP A 50 -6.45 4.76 -6.77
N ASP A 51 -5.42 4.55 -7.58
CA ASP A 51 -5.16 3.30 -8.29
C ASP A 51 -4.92 2.14 -7.31
N PHE A 52 -4.15 2.41 -6.25
CA PHE A 52 -3.95 1.43 -5.19
C PHE A 52 -5.25 1.11 -4.44
N LYS A 53 -6.04 2.12 -4.05
CA LYS A 53 -7.37 1.90 -3.43
C LYS A 53 -8.28 1.09 -4.35
N GLU A 54 -8.37 1.46 -5.63
CA GLU A 54 -9.21 0.76 -6.60
C GLU A 54 -8.78 -0.70 -6.75
N THR A 55 -7.46 -0.95 -6.82
CA THR A 55 -6.91 -2.30 -6.89
C THR A 55 -7.28 -3.10 -5.65
N LEU A 56 -7.17 -2.52 -4.45
CA LEU A 56 -7.59 -3.18 -3.22
C LEU A 56 -9.08 -3.51 -3.20
N VAL A 57 -9.93 -2.57 -3.61
CA VAL A 57 -11.39 -2.77 -3.69
C VAL A 57 -11.73 -3.85 -4.71
N ARG A 58 -11.11 -3.84 -5.88
CA ARG A 58 -11.38 -4.80 -6.97
C ARG A 58 -10.85 -6.19 -6.68
N GLN A 59 -9.59 -6.32 -6.22
CA GLN A 59 -8.97 -7.61 -5.96
C GLN A 59 -9.52 -8.26 -4.69
N HIS A 60 -9.70 -7.47 -3.63
CA HIS A 60 -9.96 -7.99 -2.29
C HIS A 60 -11.40 -7.78 -1.82
N ARG A 61 -12.26 -7.18 -2.65
CA ARG A 61 -13.68 -6.90 -2.35
C ARG A 61 -13.89 -6.17 -1.03
N ILE A 62 -12.94 -5.32 -0.64
CA ILE A 62 -13.05 -4.46 0.54
C ILE A 62 -13.68 -3.11 0.18
N THR A 63 -14.21 -2.40 1.17
CA THR A 63 -14.77 -1.06 0.95
C THR A 63 -13.64 -0.02 0.80
N TYR A 64 -13.94 1.10 0.16
CA TYR A 64 -13.00 2.23 0.05
C TYR A 64 -12.49 2.72 1.41
N ASN A 65 -13.36 2.71 2.44
CA ASN A 65 -12.99 3.09 3.80
C ASN A 65 -11.95 2.12 4.39
N HIS A 66 -12.14 0.80 4.21
CA HIS A 66 -11.15 -0.19 4.63
C HIS A 66 -9.83 -0.05 3.87
N ALA A 67 -9.88 0.19 2.55
CA ALA A 67 -8.69 0.44 1.75
C ALA A 67 -7.91 1.67 2.26
N GLU A 68 -8.61 2.74 2.63
CA GLU A 68 -7.99 3.93 3.23
C GLU A 68 -7.34 3.64 4.59
N GLU A 69 -8.02 2.89 5.46
CA GLU A 69 -7.48 2.47 6.76
C GLU A 69 -6.24 1.58 6.62
N ILE A 70 -6.23 0.67 5.64
CA ILE A 70 -5.07 -0.17 5.33
C ILE A 70 -3.90 0.70 4.86
N ILE A 71 -4.13 1.65 3.96
CA ILE A 71 -3.12 2.61 3.49
C ILE A 71 -2.54 3.40 4.66
N ARG A 72 -3.39 3.92 5.55
CA ARG A 72 -2.94 4.62 6.77
C ARG A 72 -2.10 3.71 7.66
N SER A 73 -2.49 2.44 7.79
CA SER A 73 -1.76 1.46 8.58
C SER A 73 -0.38 1.15 7.99
N LEU A 74 -0.28 1.00 6.66
CA LEU A 74 0.99 0.86 5.95
C LEU A 74 1.89 2.09 6.14
N SER A 75 1.32 3.29 6.14
CA SER A 75 2.08 4.52 6.40
C SER A 75 2.55 4.62 7.84
N ARG A 76 1.71 4.24 8.82
CA ARG A 76 2.10 4.19 10.25
C ARG A 76 3.20 3.16 10.52
N ALA A 77 3.20 2.06 9.76
CA ALA A 77 4.24 1.04 9.80
C ALA A 77 5.51 1.43 9.00
N ASP A 78 5.58 2.67 8.50
CA ASP A 78 6.71 3.21 7.75
C ASP A 78 7.06 2.39 6.48
N ARG A 79 6.10 1.61 5.95
CA ARG A 79 6.27 0.81 4.73
C ARG A 79 6.10 1.63 3.47
N ILE A 80 5.40 2.76 3.57
CA ILE A 80 5.08 3.63 2.45
C ILE A 80 5.31 5.10 2.82
N ARG A 81 5.60 5.91 1.80
CA ARG A 81 5.69 7.37 1.91
C ARG A 81 4.69 8.01 0.97
N PHE A 82 3.99 9.04 1.45
CA PHE A 82 3.14 9.87 0.60
C PHE A 82 4.00 10.90 -0.15
N LEU A 83 3.84 10.92 -1.47
CA LEU A 83 4.35 11.98 -2.34
C LEU A 83 3.19 12.93 -2.64
N GLY A 84 3.07 13.97 -1.80
CA GLY A 84 1.92 14.87 -1.80
C GLY A 84 0.60 14.15 -1.44
N SER A 85 -0.51 14.65 -1.96
CA SER A 85 -1.85 14.13 -1.65
C SER A 85 -2.28 12.93 -2.52
N THR A 86 -1.58 12.71 -3.63
CA THR A 86 -2.09 11.88 -4.74
C THR A 86 -1.27 10.60 -4.96
N TYR A 87 0.02 10.61 -4.61
CA TYR A 87 0.94 9.52 -4.91
C TYR A 87 1.49 8.87 -3.65
N ILE A 88 1.77 7.57 -3.75
CA ILE A 88 2.34 6.74 -2.71
C ILE A 88 3.55 6.03 -3.30
N GLN A 89 4.66 6.09 -2.60
CA GLN A 89 5.88 5.37 -2.91
C GLN A 89 6.13 4.32 -1.83
N LEU A 90 6.65 3.17 -2.23
CA LEU A 90 7.11 2.16 -1.28
C LEU A 90 8.40 2.66 -0.62
N LYS A 91 8.44 2.62 0.72
CA LYS A 91 9.69 2.81 1.44
C LYS A 91 10.40 1.46 1.43
N VAL A 92 11.36 1.30 0.52
CA VAL A 92 12.26 0.14 0.57
C VAL A 92 13.09 0.32 1.84
N GLU A 93 12.85 -0.51 2.85
CA GLU A 93 13.80 -0.64 3.95
C GLU A 93 15.10 -1.13 3.31
N GLU A 94 16.07 -0.23 3.14
CA GLU A 94 17.47 -0.62 3.09
C GLU A 94 17.72 -1.32 4.44
N SER A 95 17.64 -2.65 4.45
CA SER A 95 18.18 -3.44 5.56
C SER A 95 19.62 -3.02 5.70
N LYS A 96 19.88 -2.26 6.77
CA LYS A 96 21.20 -1.81 7.16
C LYS A 96 21.95 -2.94 7.84
#